data_AF-A0A183P9L9-F1
#
_entry.id   AF-A0A183P9L9-F1
#
_cell.length_a   1.000
_cell.length_b   1.000
_cell.length_c   1.000
_cell.angle_alpha   90.00
_cell.angle_beta   90.00
_cell.angle_gamma   90.00
#
_symmetry.space_group_name_H-M   'P 1'
#
loop_
_entity.id
_entity.type
_entity.pdbx_description
1 polymer ?
#
loop_
_entity_poly.entity_id
_entity_poly.type
_entity_poly.pdbx_seq_one_letter_code
_entity_poly.pdbx_strand_id
1 'polypeptide(L)'
;MCSCLILDYIDEARFPVQLDLAIHVLQTGESLHVNINGTTTSSNNNNNNTNNNEYRKIDKTLEEDLDPVWRSRSVLCMPIKHSDGKVLAVCIITNKSTVDLRINNNNFSQQVKHQFDFKPVTDSIQYSSNDNLSSKEPITMSSSINNWSGIFTYSDEFLFEAFALFVGLGISNSQLYERAIRSAAKQKVIMDVLSYHATAPTSEAKRLATSLIPTMRFYHLDKFSFTDVRLSDEDTLKACIRMFQEMNFMKSIHFDQLSFARWLLSVRKNYREVTYHNWRHAFNVTQTMFCILLVSNTCLFLYSMS
;
A
#
# COMPACT_ATOMS: atom_id res chain seq x y z
N MET A 1 3.81 -24.81 -18.71
CA MET A 1 3.37 -24.49 -17.32
C MET A 1 3.86 -23.08 -17.04
N CYS A 2 3.08 -22.21 -16.39
CA CYS A 2 3.55 -20.85 -16.07
C CYS A 2 3.99 -20.84 -14.60
N SER A 3 5.26 -20.56 -14.35
CA SER A 3 5.81 -20.45 -13.01
C SER A 3 6.42 -19.07 -12.81
N CYS A 4 5.86 -18.29 -11.89
CA CYS A 4 6.42 -17.01 -11.48
C CYS A 4 7.33 -17.25 -10.27
N LEU A 5 8.62 -16.93 -10.39
CA LEU A 5 9.57 -17.05 -9.29
C LEU A 5 9.73 -15.69 -8.62
N ILE A 6 9.30 -15.60 -7.36
CA ILE A 6 9.59 -14.47 -6.47
C ILE A 6 10.75 -14.91 -5.58
N LEU A 7 11.87 -14.17 -5.63
CA LEU A 7 13.18 -14.57 -5.07
C LEU A 7 13.19 -14.80 -3.55
N ASP A 8 12.17 -14.36 -2.81
CA ASP A 8 12.05 -14.62 -1.37
C ASP A 8 11.67 -16.08 -1.04
N TYR A 9 11.37 -16.92 -2.05
CA TYR A 9 10.88 -18.30 -1.90
C TYR A 9 11.66 -19.35 -2.72
N ILE A 10 12.97 -19.12 -2.97
CA ILE A 10 13.79 -20.07 -3.76
C ILE A 10 13.90 -21.45 -3.06
N ASP A 11 13.94 -21.48 -1.73
CA ASP A 11 14.06 -22.71 -0.94
C ASP A 11 12.81 -23.61 -0.98
N GLU A 12 11.67 -23.09 -1.48
CA GLU A 12 10.42 -23.84 -1.65
C GLU A 12 10.12 -24.23 -3.12
N ALA A 13 11.09 -24.06 -4.02
CA ALA A 13 10.90 -24.38 -5.44
C ALA A 13 10.58 -25.88 -5.64
N ARG A 14 9.31 -26.18 -5.93
CA ARG A 14 8.77 -27.54 -6.04
C ARG A 14 9.12 -28.26 -7.35
N PHE A 15 9.85 -27.61 -8.26
CA PHE A 15 10.22 -28.13 -9.57
C PHE A 15 11.69 -27.79 -9.86
N PRO A 16 12.43 -28.63 -10.62
CA PRO A 16 13.74 -28.25 -11.12
C PRO A 16 13.56 -27.08 -12.10
N VAL A 17 13.90 -25.88 -11.65
CA VAL A 17 13.82 -24.68 -12.48
C VAL A 17 15.21 -24.39 -13.04
N GLN A 18 15.26 -23.94 -14.29
CA GLN A 18 16.46 -23.42 -14.94
C GLN A 18 16.89 -22.09 -14.29
N LEU A 19 17.38 -22.19 -13.07
CA LEU A 19 17.66 -21.07 -12.18
C LEU A 19 18.75 -20.16 -12.76
N ASP A 20 19.73 -20.73 -13.47
CA ASP A 20 20.79 -19.97 -14.12
C ASP A 20 20.26 -18.99 -15.16
N LEU A 21 19.21 -19.36 -15.89
CA LEU A 21 18.54 -18.45 -16.83
C LEU A 21 17.85 -17.30 -16.08
N ALA A 22 17.21 -17.61 -14.95
CA ALA A 22 16.53 -16.62 -14.14
C ALA A 22 17.54 -15.63 -13.52
N ILE A 23 18.66 -16.14 -13.00
CA ILE A 23 19.74 -15.34 -12.41
C ILE A 23 20.36 -14.42 -13.45
N HIS A 24 20.61 -14.93 -14.66
CA HIS A 24 21.13 -14.11 -15.75
C HIS A 24 20.20 -12.93 -16.07
N VAL A 25 18.91 -13.20 -16.29
CA VAL A 25 17.89 -12.17 -16.59
C VAL A 25 17.72 -11.19 -15.41
N LEU A 26 17.85 -11.66 -14.18
CA LEU A 26 17.82 -10.82 -12.99
C LEU A 26 18.99 -9.82 -12.96
N GLN A 27 20.20 -10.27 -13.33
CA GLN A 27 21.41 -9.45 -13.31
C GLN A 27 21.50 -8.48 -14.50
N THR A 28 21.14 -8.94 -15.70
CA THR A 28 21.25 -8.14 -16.92
C THR A 28 20.01 -7.28 -17.17
N GLY A 29 18.85 -7.73 -16.71
CA GLY A 29 17.57 -7.12 -17.05
C GLY A 29 17.20 -7.28 -18.53
N GLU A 30 17.84 -8.18 -19.26
CA GLU A 30 17.54 -8.50 -20.66
C GLU A 30 16.59 -9.70 -20.75
N SER A 31 15.69 -9.71 -21.73
CA SER A 31 14.86 -10.88 -22.03
C SER A 31 15.72 -12.01 -22.59
N LEU A 32 15.34 -13.25 -22.28
CA LEU A 32 16.04 -14.42 -22.79
C LEU A 32 15.06 -15.43 -23.37
N HIS A 33 15.34 -15.87 -24.59
CA HIS A 33 14.62 -16.93 -25.27
C HIS A 33 15.58 -18.07 -25.61
N VAL A 34 15.28 -19.26 -25.09
CA VAL A 34 16.08 -20.48 -25.30
C VAL A 34 15.20 -21.60 -25.84
N ASN A 35 15.70 -22.35 -26.83
CA ASN A 35 15.05 -23.56 -27.36
C ASN A 35 16.01 -24.76 -27.28
N ILE A 36 15.48 -25.99 -27.17
CA ILE A 36 16.24 -27.25 -27.06
C ILE A 36 17.32 -27.44 -28.12
N ASN A 37 17.10 -26.90 -29.34
CA ASN A 37 18.03 -27.05 -30.47
C ASN A 37 19.16 -26.01 -30.50
N GLY A 38 19.25 -25.11 -29.52
CA GLY A 38 20.36 -24.15 -29.41
C GLY A 38 20.44 -23.10 -30.53
N THR A 39 19.48 -23.04 -31.45
CA THR A 39 19.43 -21.98 -32.47
C THR A 39 18.85 -20.71 -31.86
N THR A 40 19.74 -19.82 -31.43
CA THR A 40 19.43 -18.44 -31.09
C THR A 40 19.03 -17.69 -32.35
N THR A 41 17.78 -17.28 -32.49
CA THR A 41 17.44 -16.17 -33.39
C THR A 41 17.82 -14.87 -32.69
N SER A 42 19.10 -14.51 -32.73
CA SER A 42 19.54 -13.18 -32.32
C SER A 42 19.01 -12.16 -33.31
N SER A 43 18.17 -11.25 -32.83
CA SER A 43 18.11 -9.91 -33.39
C SER A 43 19.47 -9.25 -33.12
N ASN A 44 20.26 -9.10 -34.18
CA ASN A 44 21.44 -8.25 -34.34
C ASN A 44 22.14 -7.75 -33.06
N ASN A 45 23.30 -8.33 -32.73
CA ASN A 45 24.44 -7.55 -32.26
C ASN A 45 25.75 -8.31 -32.47
N ASN A 46 26.59 -7.77 -33.34
CA ASN A 46 27.95 -8.23 -33.62
C ASN A 46 28.86 -7.94 -32.42
N ASN A 47 28.92 -8.84 -31.44
CA ASN A 47 30.01 -8.86 -30.47
C ASN A 47 30.37 -10.31 -30.13
N ASN A 48 31.49 -10.77 -30.71
CA ASN A 48 32.13 -12.05 -30.39
C ASN A 48 32.74 -12.00 -28.99
N ASN A 49 31.94 -12.27 -27.96
CA ASN A 49 32.42 -12.65 -26.64
C ASN A 49 32.06 -14.12 -26.40
N THR A 50 33.06 -14.99 -26.53
CA THR A 50 32.99 -16.45 -26.41
C THR A 50 32.60 -16.97 -25.02
N ASN A 51 32.45 -16.10 -24.02
CA ASN A 51 32.05 -16.45 -22.65
C ASN A 51 30.54 -16.29 -22.38
N ASN A 52 29.76 -15.75 -23.34
CA ASN A 52 28.32 -15.43 -23.14
C ASN A 52 27.36 -16.55 -23.59
N ASN A 53 27.85 -17.77 -23.86
CA ASN A 53 27.07 -18.85 -24.48
C ASN A 53 26.67 -19.99 -23.54
N GLU A 54 27.12 -20.01 -22.27
CA GLU A 54 26.71 -21.04 -21.31
C GLU A 54 25.25 -20.86 -20.88
N TYR A 55 24.83 -19.63 -20.58
CA TYR A 55 23.46 -19.29 -20.16
C TYR A 55 22.41 -19.32 -21.28
N ARG A 56 22.77 -19.78 -22.49
CA ARG A 56 21.84 -19.89 -23.63
C ARG A 56 21.43 -21.34 -23.93
N LYS A 57 21.65 -22.24 -22.98
CA LYS A 57 21.30 -23.65 -23.10
C LYS A 57 20.44 -24.10 -21.92
N ILE A 58 19.45 -24.92 -22.23
CA ILE A 58 18.67 -25.64 -21.23
C ILE A 58 19.60 -26.71 -20.64
N ASP A 59 19.86 -26.62 -19.34
CA ASP A 59 20.54 -27.69 -18.63
C ASP A 59 19.60 -28.89 -18.52
N LYS A 60 19.93 -29.95 -19.26
CA LYS A 60 19.14 -31.18 -19.30
C LYS A 60 19.36 -32.04 -18.05
N THR A 61 20.46 -31.83 -17.33
CA THR A 61 20.81 -32.63 -16.14
C THR A 61 19.85 -32.36 -14.99
N LEU A 62 19.37 -31.12 -14.88
CA LEU A 62 18.37 -30.70 -13.90
C LEU A 62 17.00 -31.35 -14.11
N GLU A 63 16.73 -31.87 -15.31
CA GLU A 63 15.44 -32.44 -15.71
C GLU A 63 15.52 -33.94 -16.05
N GLU A 64 16.59 -34.62 -15.62
CA GLU A 64 16.80 -36.05 -15.88
C GLU A 64 15.70 -36.91 -15.27
N ASP A 65 15.29 -36.60 -14.04
CA ASP A 65 14.26 -37.28 -13.27
C ASP A 65 12.82 -36.99 -13.76
N LEU A 66 12.65 -36.01 -14.66
CA LEU A 66 11.34 -35.68 -15.23
C LEU A 66 11.00 -36.58 -16.41
N ASP A 67 9.72 -36.96 -16.53
CA ASP A 67 9.22 -37.65 -17.72
C ASP A 67 9.51 -36.82 -18.99
N PRO A 68 9.85 -37.45 -20.12
CA PRO A 68 10.19 -36.76 -21.38
C PRO A 68 9.12 -35.77 -21.91
N VAL A 69 7.88 -35.92 -21.45
CA VAL A 69 6.76 -35.03 -21.78
C VAL A 69 6.86 -33.70 -21.04
N TRP A 70 7.42 -33.69 -19.82
CA TRP A 70 7.53 -32.52 -18.95
C TRP A 70 8.87 -31.78 -19.06
N ARG A 71 9.85 -32.37 -19.76
CA ARG A 71 11.14 -31.71 -20.03
C ARG A 71 10.94 -30.43 -20.84
N SER A 72 11.68 -29.39 -20.46
CA SER A 72 11.64 -28.07 -21.06
C SER A 72 12.24 -28.10 -22.47
N ARG A 73 11.42 -27.68 -23.44
CA ARG A 73 11.70 -27.64 -24.88
C ARG A 73 11.96 -26.23 -25.38
N SER A 74 11.21 -25.28 -24.85
CA SER A 74 11.34 -23.86 -25.13
C SER A 74 11.11 -23.11 -23.84
N VAL A 75 11.93 -22.10 -23.58
CA VAL A 75 11.87 -21.27 -22.38
C VAL A 75 11.96 -19.81 -22.79
N LEU A 76 10.99 -19.03 -22.32
CA LEU A 76 10.96 -17.59 -22.46
C LEU A 76 11.02 -16.97 -21.06
N CYS A 77 12.04 -16.17 -20.83
CA CYS A 77 12.36 -15.58 -19.54
C CYS A 77 12.32 -14.05 -19.67
N MET A 78 11.46 -13.40 -18.88
CA MET A 78 11.26 -11.95 -18.91
C MET A 78 11.51 -11.33 -17.53
N PRO A 79 12.26 -10.22 -17.47
CA PRO A 79 12.41 -9.45 -16.25
C PRO A 79 11.13 -8.65 -15.98
N ILE A 80 10.63 -8.72 -14.75
CA ILE A 80 9.61 -7.82 -14.25
C ILE A 80 10.33 -6.61 -13.65
N LYS A 81 10.21 -5.46 -14.29
CA LYS A 81 10.90 -4.22 -13.89
C LYS A 81 9.97 -3.28 -13.15
N HIS A 82 10.55 -2.52 -12.24
CA HIS A 82 9.93 -1.34 -11.65
C HIS A 82 10.06 -0.13 -12.61
N SER A 83 9.34 0.96 -12.36
CA SER A 83 9.35 2.17 -13.19
C SER A 83 10.71 2.89 -13.23
N ASP A 84 11.62 2.59 -12.30
CA ASP A 84 13.00 3.07 -12.25
C ASP A 84 13.97 2.17 -13.05
N GLY A 85 13.48 1.11 -13.69
CA GLY A 85 14.27 0.16 -14.46
C GLY A 85 14.89 -0.97 -13.62
N LYS A 86 14.70 -0.98 -12.29
CA LYS A 86 15.20 -2.05 -11.42
C LYS A 86 14.40 -3.34 -11.63
N VAL A 87 15.09 -4.48 -11.79
CA VAL A 87 14.42 -5.78 -11.86
C VAL A 87 13.90 -6.17 -10.47
N LEU A 88 12.59 -6.43 -10.37
CA LEU A 88 11.90 -6.85 -9.15
C LEU A 88 11.81 -8.37 -9.03
N ALA A 89 11.52 -9.02 -10.15
CA ALA A 89 11.30 -10.45 -10.25
C ALA A 89 11.56 -10.92 -11.68
N VAL A 90 11.55 -12.24 -11.89
CA VAL A 90 11.72 -12.85 -13.21
C VAL A 90 10.57 -13.79 -13.47
N CYS A 91 9.95 -13.67 -14.63
CA CYS A 91 8.85 -14.53 -15.06
C CYS A 91 9.34 -15.49 -16.13
N ILE A 92 9.01 -16.77 -15.98
CA ILE A 92 9.46 -17.83 -16.87
C ILE A 92 8.25 -18.58 -17.42
N ILE A 93 8.17 -18.68 -18.74
CA ILE A 93 7.21 -19.53 -19.43
C ILE A 93 7.98 -20.65 -20.12
N THR A 94 7.62 -21.88 -19.81
CA THR A 94 8.20 -23.07 -20.43
C THR A 94 7.16 -23.81 -21.27
N ASN A 95 7.64 -24.40 -22.36
CA ASN A 95 6.90 -25.26 -23.28
C ASN A 95 5.69 -24.58 -23.91
N LYS A 96 5.84 -24.09 -25.15
CA LYS A 96 4.72 -23.63 -25.96
C LYS A 96 4.01 -24.82 -26.63
N SER A 97 2.69 -24.89 -26.50
CA SER A 97 1.85 -25.84 -27.24
C SER A 97 1.65 -25.36 -28.68
N THR A 98 1.70 -26.28 -29.66
CA THR A 98 1.31 -26.01 -31.05
C THR A 98 -0.19 -26.11 -31.29
N VAL A 99 -0.93 -26.64 -30.31
CA VAL A 99 -2.40 -26.72 -30.39
C VAL A 99 -2.98 -25.36 -30.02
N ASP A 100 -3.55 -24.66 -31.00
CA ASP A 100 -4.42 -23.52 -30.72
C ASP A 100 -5.77 -24.03 -30.23
N LEU A 101 -5.94 -24.06 -28.90
CA LEU A 101 -7.19 -24.47 -28.26
C LEU A 101 -8.39 -23.60 -28.67
N ARG A 102 -8.17 -22.42 -29.27
CA ARG A 102 -9.26 -21.56 -29.77
C ARG A 102 -9.91 -22.13 -31.04
N ILE A 103 -9.19 -22.93 -31.83
CA ILE A 103 -9.68 -23.48 -33.11
C ILE A 103 -10.61 -24.69 -32.90
N ASN A 104 -10.40 -25.46 -31.82
CA ASN A 104 -11.25 -26.62 -31.48
C ASN A 104 -12.58 -26.26 -30.79
N ASN A 105 -12.84 -24.98 -30.52
CA ASN A 105 -14.03 -24.54 -29.79
C ASN A 105 -15.35 -24.69 -30.55
N ASN A 106 -15.34 -24.99 -31.86
CA ASN A 106 -16.59 -25.28 -32.57
C ASN A 106 -17.21 -26.63 -32.15
N ASN A 107 -16.46 -27.54 -31.53
CA ASN A 107 -16.98 -28.83 -31.03
C ASN A 107 -16.80 -29.04 -29.51
N PHE A 108 -16.12 -28.14 -28.80
CA PHE A 108 -15.81 -28.31 -27.37
C PHE A 108 -16.92 -27.79 -26.42
N SER A 109 -17.82 -26.94 -26.91
CA SER A 109 -18.95 -26.40 -26.14
C SER A 109 -19.98 -27.46 -25.70
N GLN A 110 -19.94 -28.67 -26.27
CA GLN A 110 -20.83 -29.78 -25.87
C GLN A 110 -20.23 -30.76 -24.83
N GLN A 111 -18.91 -30.78 -24.59
CA GLN A 111 -18.31 -31.79 -23.71
C GLN A 111 -17.88 -31.29 -22.32
N VAL A 112 -17.80 -29.98 -22.07
CA VAL A 112 -17.40 -29.45 -20.74
C VAL A 112 -18.58 -29.22 -19.80
N LYS A 113 -19.84 -29.34 -20.27
CA LYS A 113 -21.02 -29.10 -19.43
C LYS A 113 -21.24 -30.11 -18.28
N HIS A 114 -20.49 -31.20 -18.20
CA HIS A 114 -20.72 -32.25 -17.20
C HIS A 114 -19.76 -32.31 -16.01
N GLN A 115 -18.79 -31.38 -15.85
CA GLN A 115 -17.83 -31.49 -14.73
C GLN A 115 -17.62 -30.24 -13.87
N PHE A 116 -18.30 -29.13 -14.15
CA PHE A 116 -18.31 -27.96 -13.25
C PHE A 116 -19.74 -27.42 -13.13
N ASP A 117 -20.43 -27.87 -12.08
CA ASP A 117 -21.80 -27.48 -11.75
C ASP A 117 -21.77 -26.08 -11.11
N PHE A 118 -21.72 -25.04 -11.94
CA PHE A 118 -22.13 -23.70 -11.54
C PHE A 118 -23.51 -23.45 -12.14
N LYS A 119 -24.56 -23.62 -11.33
CA LYS A 119 -25.93 -23.23 -11.71
C LYS A 119 -25.98 -21.72 -11.98
N PRO A 120 -26.28 -21.27 -13.21
CA PRO A 120 -26.66 -19.90 -13.44
C PRO A 120 -28.16 -19.76 -13.16
N VAL A 121 -28.52 -18.71 -12.43
CA VAL A 121 -29.90 -18.25 -12.29
C VAL A 121 -30.48 -17.96 -13.69
N THR A 122 -31.70 -18.40 -13.87
CA THR A 122 -32.49 -18.35 -15.11
C THR A 122 -32.66 -16.93 -15.63
N ASP A 123 -32.53 -16.75 -16.94
CA ASP A 123 -33.61 -16.18 -17.73
C ASP A 123 -33.56 -16.71 -19.18
N SER A 124 -34.75 -17.02 -19.66
CA SER A 124 -35.12 -17.70 -20.90
C SER A 124 -34.58 -17.08 -22.18
N ILE A 125 -34.26 -17.92 -23.19
CA ILE A 125 -34.83 -17.87 -24.56
C ILE A 125 -34.46 -19.17 -25.31
N GLN A 126 -35.49 -19.78 -25.91
CA GLN A 126 -35.47 -21.00 -26.73
C GLN A 126 -34.74 -20.79 -28.06
N TYR A 127 -34.17 -21.85 -28.67
CA TYR A 127 -34.71 -22.42 -29.92
C TYR A 127 -33.94 -23.68 -30.40
N SER A 128 -34.76 -24.72 -30.64
CA SER A 128 -34.72 -25.83 -31.60
C SER A 128 -33.45 -26.62 -31.95
N SER A 129 -33.58 -27.91 -31.67
CA SER A 129 -32.90 -29.09 -32.19
C SER A 129 -32.81 -29.15 -33.73
N ASN A 130 -31.76 -29.82 -34.22
CA ASN A 130 -31.89 -30.87 -35.23
C ASN A 130 -30.67 -31.80 -35.18
N ASP A 131 -30.89 -32.99 -34.65
CA ASP A 131 -30.00 -34.14 -34.75
C ASP A 131 -29.97 -34.66 -36.19
N ASN A 132 -28.80 -35.10 -36.65
CA ASN A 132 -28.71 -36.29 -37.50
C ASN A 132 -27.40 -37.02 -37.21
N LEU A 133 -27.58 -38.24 -36.71
CA LEU A 133 -26.61 -39.21 -36.23
C LEU A 133 -25.96 -39.97 -37.40
N SER A 134 -24.64 -40.08 -37.41
CA SER A 134 -23.93 -41.18 -38.09
C SER A 134 -22.57 -41.44 -37.44
N SER A 135 -22.48 -42.63 -36.83
CA SER A 135 -21.28 -43.43 -36.49
C SER A 135 -20.08 -42.77 -35.79
N LYS A 136 -20.08 -42.88 -34.44
CA LYS A 136 -18.91 -42.70 -33.58
C LYS A 136 -17.99 -43.93 -33.67
N GLU A 137 -16.75 -43.74 -34.11
CA GLU A 137 -15.62 -44.51 -33.57
C GLU A 137 -15.00 -43.73 -32.40
N PRO A 138 -14.59 -44.38 -31.29
CA PRO A 138 -13.98 -43.68 -30.16
C PRO A 138 -12.55 -43.28 -30.53
N ILE A 139 -12.35 -41.99 -30.80
CA ILE A 139 -11.00 -41.42 -30.94
C ILE A 139 -10.33 -41.48 -29.57
N THR A 140 -9.35 -42.37 -29.44
CA THR A 140 -8.51 -42.52 -28.24
C THR A 140 -7.81 -41.20 -27.92
N MET A 141 -8.17 -40.59 -26.79
CA MET A 141 -7.68 -39.31 -26.28
C MET A 141 -6.23 -39.39 -25.74
N SER A 142 -5.38 -40.27 -26.29
CA SER A 142 -3.96 -40.40 -25.88
C SER A 142 -2.97 -39.73 -26.83
N SER A 143 -3.39 -39.30 -28.03
CA SER A 143 -2.48 -38.73 -29.05
C SER A 143 -2.32 -37.21 -28.99
N SER A 144 -3.15 -36.49 -28.22
CA SER A 144 -3.17 -35.01 -28.26
C SER A 144 -2.25 -34.30 -27.25
N ILE A 145 -1.60 -35.03 -26.35
CA ILE A 145 -0.76 -34.45 -25.26
C ILE A 145 0.69 -34.16 -25.73
N ASN A 146 1.08 -34.62 -26.92
CA ASN A 146 2.49 -34.60 -27.35
C ASN A 146 2.94 -33.35 -28.12
N ASN A 147 2.13 -32.28 -28.14
CA ASN A 147 2.32 -31.15 -29.04
C ASN A 147 3.01 -29.93 -28.38
N TRP A 148 3.92 -30.15 -27.42
CA TRP A 148 4.80 -29.11 -26.86
C TRP A 148 5.96 -28.72 -27.81
N SER A 149 5.77 -28.83 -29.13
CA SER A 149 6.77 -28.51 -30.15
C SER A 149 6.77 -27.03 -30.57
N GLY A 150 6.03 -26.18 -29.86
CA GLY A 150 5.91 -24.77 -30.17
C GLY A 150 7.20 -24.02 -29.85
N ILE A 151 7.66 -23.24 -30.82
CA ILE A 151 8.71 -22.23 -30.63
C ILE A 151 8.01 -20.91 -30.33
N PHE A 152 8.49 -20.19 -29.30
CA PHE A 152 8.01 -18.84 -29.05
C PHE A 152 8.33 -17.94 -30.23
N THR A 153 7.33 -17.22 -30.72
CA THR A 153 7.50 -16.27 -31.82
C THR A 153 7.82 -14.90 -31.24
N TYR A 154 8.30 -13.99 -32.09
CA TYR A 154 8.49 -12.59 -31.72
C TYR A 154 7.20 -11.94 -31.18
N SER A 155 6.03 -12.37 -31.68
CA SER A 155 4.74 -11.90 -31.15
C SER A 155 4.48 -12.37 -29.72
N ASP A 156 4.91 -13.59 -29.35
CA ASP A 156 4.80 -14.06 -27.97
C ASP A 156 5.76 -13.30 -27.06
N GLU A 157 6.98 -13.02 -27.54
CA GLU A 157 7.97 -12.23 -26.81
C GLU A 157 7.43 -10.83 -26.49
N PHE A 158 6.92 -10.14 -27.51
CA PHE A 158 6.33 -8.80 -27.35
C PHE A 158 5.12 -8.81 -26.41
N LEU A 159 4.23 -9.81 -26.53
CA LEU A 159 3.06 -9.94 -25.65
C LEU A 159 3.50 -10.18 -24.19
N PHE A 160 4.51 -11.01 -23.99
CA PHE A 160 4.99 -11.35 -22.68
C PHE A 160 5.78 -10.21 -22.02
N GLU A 161 6.52 -9.43 -22.81
CA GLU A 161 7.13 -8.17 -22.35
C GLU A 161 6.06 -7.17 -21.88
N ALA A 162 5.01 -6.94 -22.70
CA ALA A 162 3.91 -6.06 -22.33
C ALA A 162 3.20 -6.53 -21.04
N PHE A 163 3.02 -7.84 -20.88
CA PHE A 163 2.49 -8.43 -19.66
C PHE A 163 3.41 -8.19 -18.46
N ALA A 164 4.71 -8.43 -18.59
CA ALA A 164 5.69 -8.24 -17.52
C ALA A 164 5.77 -6.78 -17.05
N LEU A 165 5.67 -5.82 -17.97
CA LEU A 165 5.59 -4.39 -17.65
C LEU A 165 4.34 -4.06 -16.83
N PHE A 166 3.17 -4.58 -17.23
CA PHE A 166 1.92 -4.35 -16.50
C PHE A 166 1.96 -4.95 -15.09
N VAL A 167 2.51 -6.16 -14.96
CA VAL A 167 2.70 -6.80 -13.65
C VAL A 167 3.66 -6.01 -12.77
N GLY A 168 4.76 -5.48 -13.33
CA GLY A 168 5.71 -4.64 -12.60
C GLY A 168 5.07 -3.38 -12.02
N LEU A 169 4.22 -2.71 -12.81
CA LEU A 169 3.44 -1.56 -12.35
C LEU A 169 2.43 -1.96 -11.26
N GLY A 170 1.73 -3.08 -11.43
CA GLY A 170 0.79 -3.61 -10.45
C GLY A 170 1.45 -3.90 -9.10
N ILE A 171 2.58 -4.62 -9.11
CA ILE A 171 3.36 -4.94 -7.91
C ILE A 171 3.85 -3.66 -7.22
N SER A 172 4.41 -2.72 -8.00
CA SER A 172 4.90 -1.44 -7.47
C SER A 172 3.79 -0.67 -6.74
N ASN A 173 2.62 -0.52 -7.39
CA ASN A 173 1.48 0.19 -6.81
C ASN A 173 0.95 -0.50 -5.56
N SER A 174 0.82 -1.83 -5.57
CA SER A 174 0.39 -2.60 -4.40
C SER A 174 1.36 -2.43 -3.23
N GLN A 175 2.67 -2.54 -3.47
CA GLN A 175 3.69 -2.35 -2.42
C GLN A 175 3.69 -0.92 -1.87
N LEU A 176 3.57 0.09 -2.74
CA LEU A 176 3.49 1.49 -2.32
C LEU A 176 2.28 1.73 -1.42
N TYR A 177 1.12 1.22 -1.82
CA TYR A 177 -0.11 1.34 -1.06
C TYR A 177 -0.02 0.64 0.31
N GLU A 178 0.51 -0.59 0.35
CA GLU A 178 0.70 -1.31 1.61
C GLU A 178 1.65 -0.58 2.57
N ARG A 179 2.77 -0.04 2.05
CA ARG A 179 3.71 0.77 2.84
C ARG A 179 3.03 2.04 3.37
N ALA A 180 2.22 2.71 2.56
CA ALA A 180 1.48 3.91 2.96
C ALA A 180 0.48 3.59 4.09
N ILE A 181 -0.31 2.52 3.96
CA ILE A 181 -1.23 2.06 5.03
C ILE A 181 -0.45 1.76 6.31
N ARG A 182 0.65 1.00 6.21
CA ARG A 182 1.47 0.64 7.36
C ARG A 182 2.06 1.87 8.05
N SER A 183 2.50 2.87 7.28
CA SER A 183 3.00 4.14 7.81
C SER A 183 1.89 4.93 8.51
N ALA A 184 0.70 5.01 7.92
CA ALA A 184 -0.45 5.67 8.53
C ALA A 184 -0.87 5.01 9.84
N ALA A 185 -0.87 3.67 9.90
CA ALA A 185 -1.15 2.92 11.12
C ALA A 185 -0.10 3.21 12.22
N LYS A 186 1.19 3.24 11.86
CA LYS A 186 2.26 3.62 12.80
C LYS A 186 2.08 5.05 13.32
N GLN A 187 1.78 6.00 12.44
CA GLN A 187 1.54 7.39 12.81
C GLN A 187 0.37 7.50 13.80
N LYS A 188 -0.73 6.75 13.57
CA LYS A 188 -1.87 6.72 14.48
C LYS A 188 -1.46 6.28 15.89
N VAL A 189 -0.72 5.17 16.00
CA VAL A 189 -0.25 4.66 17.31
C VAL A 189 0.66 5.67 18.00
N ILE A 190 1.59 6.30 17.27
CA ILE A 190 2.48 7.33 17.81
C ILE A 190 1.67 8.51 18.33
N MET A 191 0.68 8.98 17.56
CA MET A 191 -0.19 10.08 17.97
C MET A 191 -1.00 9.73 19.22
N ASP A 192 -1.50 8.50 19.33
CA ASP A 192 -2.22 8.04 20.53
C ASP A 192 -1.31 8.07 21.77
N VAL A 193 -0.08 7.56 21.65
CA VAL A 193 0.93 7.61 22.74
C VAL A 193 1.29 9.04 23.11
N LEU A 194 1.54 9.90 22.12
CA LEU A 194 1.81 11.33 22.35
C LEU A 194 0.63 11.99 23.06
N SER A 195 -0.60 11.72 22.62
CA SER A 195 -1.81 12.27 23.23
C SER A 195 -1.97 11.84 24.69
N TYR A 196 -1.63 10.59 25.02
CA TYR A 196 -1.68 10.08 26.39
C TYR A 196 -0.70 10.81 27.30
N HIS A 197 0.54 11.00 26.84
CA HIS A 197 1.55 11.72 27.61
C HIS A 197 1.34 13.24 27.63
N ALA A 198 0.75 13.83 26.60
CA ALA A 198 0.47 15.26 26.51
C ALA A 198 -0.77 15.68 27.32
N THR A 199 -1.77 14.81 27.42
CA THR A 199 -3.04 15.14 28.08
C THR A 199 -2.88 15.20 29.60
N ALA A 200 -3.55 16.16 30.24
CA ALA A 200 -3.62 16.25 31.68
C ALA A 200 -4.54 15.17 32.28
N PRO A 201 -4.20 14.61 33.46
CA PRO A 201 -5.02 13.60 34.11
C PRO A 201 -6.36 14.17 34.57
N THR A 202 -7.41 13.36 34.47
CA THR A 202 -8.79 13.76 34.79
C THR A 202 -8.95 14.21 36.26
N SER A 203 -8.17 13.65 37.18
CA SER A 203 -8.20 14.01 38.61
C SER A 203 -7.74 15.46 38.86
N GLU A 204 -6.65 15.89 38.23
CA GLU A 204 -6.17 17.27 38.32
C GLU A 204 -7.14 18.25 37.66
N ALA A 205 -7.69 17.86 36.51
CA ALA A 205 -8.72 18.65 35.83
C ALA A 205 -9.96 18.86 36.70
N LYS A 206 -10.43 17.81 37.39
CA LYS A 206 -11.54 17.92 38.36
C LYS A 206 -11.18 18.87 39.50
N ARG A 207 -9.99 18.72 40.10
CA ARG A 207 -9.52 19.59 41.19
C ARG A 207 -9.50 21.06 40.77
N LEU A 208 -8.99 21.38 39.59
CA LEU A 208 -8.96 22.74 39.06
C LEU A 208 -10.38 23.25 38.74
N ALA A 209 -11.22 22.42 38.13
CA ALA A 209 -12.60 22.77 37.76
C ALA A 209 -13.48 23.09 38.98
N THR A 210 -13.28 22.40 40.10
CA THR A 210 -14.02 22.64 41.36
C THR A 210 -13.35 23.66 42.28
N SER A 211 -12.16 24.15 41.92
CA SER A 211 -11.43 25.11 42.76
C SER A 211 -12.14 26.47 42.77
N LEU A 212 -12.03 27.18 43.89
CA LEU A 212 -12.51 28.56 43.95
C LEU A 212 -11.66 29.43 43.02
N ILE A 213 -12.32 30.10 42.07
CA ILE A 213 -11.68 30.99 41.11
C ILE A 213 -11.80 32.44 41.60
N PRO A 214 -10.71 33.09 42.04
CA PRO A 214 -10.74 34.50 42.46
C PRO A 214 -11.21 35.42 41.33
N THR A 215 -11.70 36.60 41.71
CA THR A 215 -12.28 37.58 40.77
C THR A 215 -11.20 38.24 39.90
N MET A 216 -11.60 38.82 38.78
CA MET A 216 -10.71 39.59 37.90
C MET A 216 -9.95 40.68 38.66
N ARG A 217 -10.65 41.41 39.55
CA ARG A 217 -10.09 42.50 40.37
C ARG A 217 -9.04 42.02 41.37
N PHE A 218 -9.17 40.80 41.90
CA PHE A 218 -8.19 40.20 42.82
C PHE A 218 -6.84 40.00 42.13
N TYR A 219 -6.86 39.55 40.87
CA TYR A 219 -5.65 39.34 40.09
C TYR A 219 -5.16 40.57 39.33
N HIS A 220 -5.94 41.66 39.30
CA HIS A 220 -5.67 42.86 38.49
C HIS A 220 -5.47 42.57 36.99
N LEU A 221 -6.24 41.63 36.43
CA LEU A 221 -6.13 41.17 35.04
C LEU A 221 -6.58 42.22 34.01
N ASP A 222 -7.29 43.25 34.45
CA ASP A 222 -7.80 44.36 33.65
C ASP A 222 -6.77 45.48 33.41
N LYS A 223 -5.54 45.33 33.92
CA LYS A 223 -4.50 46.36 33.83
C LYS A 223 -3.36 45.92 32.92
N PHE A 224 -2.90 46.84 32.07
CA PHE A 224 -1.66 46.66 31.28
C PHE A 224 -0.39 46.59 32.14
N SER A 225 -0.44 47.08 33.38
CA SER A 225 0.65 46.98 34.36
C SER A 225 0.67 45.66 35.15
N PHE A 226 -0.14 44.67 34.74
CA PHE A 226 -0.19 43.34 35.35
C PHE A 226 1.20 42.65 35.34
N THR A 227 1.46 41.86 36.38
CA THR A 227 2.68 41.04 36.47
C THR A 227 2.38 39.69 37.13
N ASP A 228 2.92 38.62 36.54
CA ASP A 228 2.71 37.24 37.00
C ASP A 228 3.78 36.75 38.00
N VAL A 229 4.80 37.58 38.29
CA VAL A 229 5.99 37.22 39.09
C VAL A 229 5.63 36.63 40.46
N ARG A 230 4.54 37.11 41.08
CA ARG A 230 4.09 36.66 42.41
C ARG A 230 3.03 35.56 42.37
N LEU A 231 2.58 35.15 41.18
CA LEU A 231 1.54 34.13 41.03
C LEU A 231 2.17 32.74 40.99
N SER A 232 1.55 31.78 41.67
CA SER A 232 1.88 30.36 41.48
C SER A 232 1.36 29.87 40.12
N ASP A 233 1.86 28.74 39.63
CA ASP A 233 1.36 28.18 38.38
C ASP A 233 -0.13 27.81 38.47
N GLU A 234 -0.61 27.36 39.62
CA GLU A 234 -2.04 27.11 39.87
C GLU A 234 -2.85 28.42 39.82
N ASP A 235 -2.31 29.54 40.33
CA ASP A 235 -2.97 30.84 40.24
C ASP A 235 -3.02 31.37 38.80
N THR A 236 -1.97 31.15 38.00
CA THR A 236 -2.00 31.50 36.57
C THR A 236 -3.08 30.71 35.81
N LEU A 237 -3.27 29.42 36.14
CA LEU A 237 -4.34 28.60 35.57
C LEU A 237 -5.73 29.10 35.98
N LYS A 238 -5.93 29.44 37.26
CA LYS A 238 -7.20 30.02 37.74
C LYS A 238 -7.46 31.40 37.14
N ALA A 239 -6.42 32.21 36.97
CA ALA A 239 -6.51 33.51 36.31
C ALA A 239 -6.94 33.35 34.84
N CYS A 240 -6.41 32.37 34.11
CA CYS A 240 -6.90 32.01 32.77
C CYS A 240 -8.38 31.64 32.77
N ILE A 241 -8.81 30.78 33.68
CA ILE A 241 -10.23 30.42 33.83
C ILE A 241 -11.08 31.67 34.08
N ARG A 242 -10.63 32.56 34.96
CA ARG A 242 -11.30 33.83 35.21
C ARG A 242 -11.42 34.66 33.94
N MET A 243 -10.36 34.84 33.16
CA MET A 243 -10.42 35.60 31.90
C MET A 243 -11.48 35.05 30.94
N PHE A 244 -11.56 33.73 30.77
CA PHE A 244 -12.58 33.11 29.90
C PHE A 244 -14.01 33.23 30.45
N GLN A 245 -14.18 33.22 31.77
CA GLN A 245 -15.47 33.46 32.42
C GLN A 245 -15.96 34.89 32.20
N GLU A 246 -15.07 35.89 32.32
CA GLU A 246 -15.41 37.30 32.14
C GLU A 246 -15.78 37.63 30.69
N MET A 247 -15.14 36.98 29.71
CA MET A 247 -15.48 37.11 28.29
C MET A 247 -16.73 36.31 27.89
N ASN A 248 -17.34 35.58 28.82
CA ASN A 248 -18.50 34.71 28.59
C ASN A 248 -18.30 33.65 27.48
N PHE A 249 -17.05 33.33 27.13
CA PHE A 249 -16.72 32.37 26.05
C PHE A 249 -17.21 30.96 26.34
N MET A 250 -17.22 30.55 27.60
CA MET A 250 -17.69 29.21 27.97
C MET A 250 -19.18 29.03 27.65
N LYS A 251 -19.99 30.09 27.76
CA LYS A 251 -21.41 30.05 27.40
C LYS A 251 -21.63 30.14 25.89
N SER A 252 -20.81 30.91 25.16
CA SER A 252 -20.99 31.09 23.72
C SER A 252 -20.55 29.88 22.90
N ILE A 253 -19.48 29.19 23.31
CA ILE A 253 -18.93 28.01 22.61
C ILE A 253 -19.46 26.69 23.22
N HIS A 254 -20.24 26.76 24.30
CA HIS A 254 -20.89 25.62 24.94
C HIS A 254 -19.95 24.49 25.40
N PHE A 255 -18.79 24.82 25.99
CA PHE A 255 -17.93 23.83 26.64
C PHE A 255 -18.04 23.90 28.17
N ASP A 256 -17.94 22.74 28.82
CA ASP A 256 -18.04 22.64 30.27
C ASP A 256 -16.70 22.98 30.97
N GLN A 257 -16.81 23.38 32.25
CA GLN A 257 -15.67 23.79 33.08
C GLN A 257 -14.60 22.69 33.21
N LEU A 258 -15.00 21.42 33.23
CA LEU A 258 -14.08 20.29 33.38
C LEU A 258 -13.29 20.07 32.09
N SER A 259 -13.94 20.08 30.94
CA SER A 259 -13.29 20.02 29.63
C SER A 259 -12.31 21.17 29.44
N PHE A 260 -12.69 22.40 29.83
CA PHE A 260 -11.81 23.55 29.77
C PHE A 260 -10.60 23.44 30.71
N ALA A 261 -10.82 23.06 31.96
CA ALA A 261 -9.75 22.86 32.93
C ALA A 261 -8.75 21.80 32.44
N ARG A 262 -9.26 20.71 31.85
CA ARG A 262 -8.41 19.65 31.28
C ARG A 262 -7.61 20.14 30.09
N TRP A 263 -8.24 20.88 29.19
CA TRP A 263 -7.56 21.49 28.05
C TRP A 263 -6.44 22.45 28.51
N LEU A 264 -6.75 23.36 29.44
CA LEU A 264 -5.82 24.36 29.93
C LEU A 264 -4.61 23.73 30.64
N LEU A 265 -4.84 22.73 31.49
CA LEU A 265 -3.76 21.95 32.12
C LEU A 265 -2.90 21.23 31.07
N SER A 266 -3.53 20.67 30.02
CA SER A 266 -2.81 20.02 28.94
C SER A 266 -1.95 21.04 28.18
N VAL A 267 -2.46 22.24 27.89
CA VAL A 267 -1.68 23.32 27.26
C VAL A 267 -0.47 23.68 28.11
N ARG A 268 -0.66 23.96 29.42
CA ARG A 268 0.44 24.26 30.34
C ARG A 268 1.51 23.16 30.32
N LYS A 269 1.08 21.90 30.45
CA LYS A 269 1.96 20.73 30.49
C LYS A 269 2.82 20.56 29.24
N ASN A 270 2.35 21.04 28.09
CA ASN A 270 3.07 20.92 26.82
C ASN A 270 4.01 22.12 26.51
N TYR A 271 4.01 23.16 27.34
CA TYR A 271 5.07 24.18 27.29
C TYR A 271 6.36 23.63 27.91
N ARG A 272 7.49 23.89 27.26
CA ARG A 272 8.81 23.46 27.74
C ARG A 272 9.32 24.40 28.82
N GLU A 273 10.09 23.85 29.77
CA GLU A 273 10.81 24.60 30.80
C GLU A 273 12.07 25.24 30.21
N VAL A 274 11.87 26.29 29.42
CA VAL A 274 12.93 27.11 28.83
C VAL A 274 12.93 28.52 29.41
N THR A 275 14.01 29.26 29.20
CA THR A 275 14.23 30.59 29.81
C THR A 275 13.14 31.61 29.49
N TYR A 276 12.56 31.60 28.29
CA TYR A 276 11.58 32.60 27.87
C TYR A 276 10.30 32.03 27.24
N HIS A 277 10.40 31.19 26.21
CA HIS A 277 9.24 30.61 25.50
C HIS A 277 8.55 29.48 26.29
N ASN A 278 8.09 29.81 27.49
CA ASN A 278 7.47 28.93 28.45
C ASN A 278 6.00 29.34 28.71
N TRP A 279 5.35 28.62 29.62
CA TRP A 279 3.96 28.86 30.03
C TRP A 279 3.71 30.30 30.51
N ARG A 280 4.65 30.90 31.27
CA ARG A 280 4.48 32.27 31.80
C ARG A 280 4.41 33.30 30.69
N HIS A 281 5.23 33.15 29.65
CA HIS A 281 5.16 34.02 28.47
C HIS A 281 3.80 33.90 27.77
N ALA A 282 3.32 32.69 27.51
CA ALA A 282 2.02 32.45 26.88
C ALA A 282 0.86 33.00 27.72
N PHE A 283 0.93 32.87 29.03
CA PHE A 283 -0.04 33.43 29.98
C PHE A 283 -0.08 34.96 29.90
N ASN A 284 1.07 35.64 29.94
CA ASN A 284 1.13 37.10 29.84
C ASN A 284 0.63 37.63 28.48
N VAL A 285 0.93 36.93 27.38
CA VAL A 285 0.35 37.25 26.06
C VAL A 285 -1.17 37.11 26.07
N THR A 286 -1.69 36.06 26.71
CA THR A 286 -3.14 35.84 26.87
C THR A 286 -3.78 36.95 27.71
N GLN A 287 -3.16 37.35 28.83
CA GLN A 287 -3.66 38.43 29.68
C GLN A 287 -3.63 39.78 28.96
N THR A 288 -2.58 40.05 28.19
CA THR A 288 -2.50 41.28 27.38
C THR A 288 -3.64 41.30 26.35
N MET A 289 -3.88 40.20 25.65
CA MET A 289 -5.00 40.09 24.70
C MET A 289 -6.36 40.26 25.38
N PHE A 290 -6.56 39.67 26.55
CA PHE A 290 -7.76 39.86 27.36
C PHE A 290 -7.97 41.33 27.74
N CYS A 291 -6.92 42.01 28.21
CA CYS A 291 -6.98 43.43 28.56
C CYS A 291 -7.31 44.30 27.35
N ILE A 292 -6.72 44.01 26.17
CA ILE A 292 -7.07 44.69 24.92
C ILE A 292 -8.55 44.51 24.62
N LEU A 293 -9.05 43.28 24.58
CA LEU A 293 -10.45 42.97 24.24
C LEU A 293 -11.46 43.64 25.19
N LEU A 294 -11.13 43.77 26.47
CA LEU A 294 -11.95 44.49 27.45
C LEU A 294 -11.98 46.00 27.17
N VAL A 295 -10.84 46.61 26.89
CA VAL A 295 -10.72 48.08 26.69
C VAL A 295 -11.31 48.52 25.36
N SER A 296 -11.08 47.76 24.28
CA SER A 296 -11.42 48.23 22.93
C SER A 296 -12.88 48.02 22.54
N ASN A 297 -13.75 47.43 23.40
CA ASN A 297 -15.13 47.05 23.04
C ASN A 297 -15.21 46.23 21.73
N THR A 298 -14.08 45.69 21.25
CA THR A 298 -13.93 45.05 19.94
C THR A 298 -14.67 43.73 19.84
N CYS A 299 -15.15 43.17 20.96
CA CYS A 299 -16.15 42.10 20.90
C CYS A 299 -17.35 42.49 20.03
N LEU A 300 -17.83 43.74 20.08
CA LEU A 300 -18.94 44.17 19.21
C LEU A 300 -18.55 44.21 17.73
N PHE A 301 -17.30 44.56 17.41
CA PHE A 301 -16.81 44.62 16.02
C PHE A 301 -16.52 43.23 15.42
N LEU A 302 -16.00 42.30 16.22
CA LEU A 302 -15.68 40.94 15.77
C LEU A 302 -16.94 40.10 15.56
N TYR A 303 -17.98 40.28 16.39
CA TYR A 303 -19.27 39.62 16.23
C TYR A 303 -20.13 40.22 15.10
N SER A 304 -19.89 41.47 14.65
CA SER A 304 -20.66 42.06 13.53
C SER A 304 -20.13 41.67 12.14
N MET A 305 -19.04 40.90 12.07
CA MET A 305 -18.40 40.43 10.82
C MET A 305 -18.59 38.92 10.60
N SER A 306 -19.42 38.26 11.42
CA SER A 306 -19.86 36.86 11.28
C SER A 306 -21.37 36.82 11.08
#